data_AF-Q8TJ38-F1
#
_entry.id   AF-Q8TJ38-F1
#
_cell.length_a   1.000
_cell.length_b   1.000
_cell.length_c   1.000
_cell.angle_alpha   90.00
_cell.angle_beta   90.00
_cell.angle_gamma   90.00
#
_symmetry.space_group_name_H-M   'P 1'
#
loop_
_entity.id
_entity.type
_entity.pdbx_description
1 polymer ?
#
loop_
_entity_poly.entity_id
_entity_poly.type
_entity_poly.pdbx_seq_one_letter_code
_entity_poly.pdbx_strand_id
1 'polypeptide(L)'
;MFPVADAVFGSGINRCTGNLVKYPDIHRFCEASAFPPIHYQGQPRQTGSLYICRLTPMVKCTYQISIDINTDSLHNFIELNSPGSKLAIQETNNGIILKSYFESSSGDIGSETIFLGDSAEKLDFEITFDGCSKTNTIFAKDGKYITTPFYNFERQRLPYIDFSIGYLRFTSFLAGKGKYLDVNIYRISQRADRKFITAIGDRTLVPFGLDGPHVRNTTEKGIRYLNSKNNRGTIWFDIELLEQCSESDLEYLRDLVVNCSWDAGVHYSEELNSLPHEQACKVMDEGYSYVYEKIGRKPTSWCSMRNRDNITHAIYAYENLGMFWRNGASGIHAERDIGNLDDDTWAWWEPAFGAGMVYPAFTHELDLEPAIKYSISRSKFQNWVDNYNSNKMTIVSFFEYNRIGRNTYDASFDILKYTENFFVFSAHTKGFDALVNVNISAGENTRVCDNTLEQFLSYKLEQDKSITFRVKNNHTYSVYLDNADKECDCPVD
;
A
#
# COMPACT_ATOMS: atom_id res chain seq x y z
N MET A 1 4.39 21.24 -34.34
CA MET A 1 5.17 20.18 -35.01
C MET A 1 6.12 19.60 -33.96
N PHE A 2 5.80 18.42 -33.41
CA PHE A 2 6.74 17.54 -32.64
C PHE A 2 7.75 16.90 -33.62
N PRO A 3 8.84 16.19 -33.20
CA PRO A 3 9.11 15.48 -31.93
C PRO A 3 10.42 15.88 -31.19
N VAL A 4 10.56 15.70 -29.85
CA VAL A 4 10.88 14.51 -29.02
C VAL A 4 12.31 13.96 -29.21
N ALA A 5 13.13 13.97 -28.14
CA ALA A 5 13.67 12.77 -27.47
C ALA A 5 14.73 13.11 -26.39
N ASP A 6 14.40 12.79 -25.14
CA ASP A 6 15.31 12.64 -23.99
C ASP A 6 16.15 11.37 -24.10
N ALA A 7 17.40 11.45 -23.65
CA ALA A 7 18.26 10.30 -23.36
C ALA A 7 18.88 10.50 -21.96
N VAL A 8 18.32 9.84 -20.96
CA VAL A 8 18.98 9.61 -19.67
C VAL A 8 19.78 8.32 -19.78
N PHE A 9 21.10 8.47 -19.92
CA PHE A 9 22.06 7.37 -19.85
C PHE A 9 22.27 6.94 -18.40
N GLY A 10 21.93 5.68 -18.10
CA GLY A 10 22.52 4.95 -16.98
C GLY A 10 23.93 4.51 -17.37
N SER A 11 24.95 5.07 -16.72
CA SER A 11 26.34 4.64 -16.86
C SER A 11 26.71 3.63 -15.78
N GLY A 12 27.12 2.43 -16.20
CA GLY A 12 27.71 1.41 -15.35
C GLY A 12 28.20 0.22 -16.20
N ILE A 13 29.27 0.44 -16.97
CA ILE A 13 29.92 -0.59 -17.77
C ILE A 13 31.06 -1.20 -16.94
N ASN A 14 31.05 -2.52 -16.70
CA ASN A 14 32.09 -3.43 -17.22
C ASN A 14 31.87 -4.92 -16.91
N ARG A 15 31.80 -5.69 -18.01
CA ARG A 15 32.52 -6.95 -18.30
C ARG A 15 32.28 -8.19 -17.44
N CYS A 16 31.30 -8.98 -17.88
CA CYS A 16 31.52 -10.39 -18.22
C CYS A 16 30.83 -10.70 -19.55
N THR A 17 31.56 -10.59 -20.65
CA THR A 17 31.13 -11.04 -21.98
C THR A 17 31.47 -12.51 -22.15
N GLY A 18 30.43 -13.36 -22.20
CA GLY A 18 30.55 -14.76 -22.57
C GLY A 18 29.27 -15.53 -22.25
N ASN A 19 28.37 -15.60 -23.24
CA ASN A 19 27.12 -16.38 -23.24
C ASN A 19 25.97 -15.85 -22.36
N LEU A 20 25.62 -14.57 -22.52
CA LEU A 20 24.24 -14.14 -22.28
C LEU A 20 23.38 -14.71 -23.42
N VAL A 21 22.70 -15.82 -23.14
CA VAL A 21 21.53 -16.23 -23.89
C VAL A 21 20.65 -14.98 -24.01
N LYS A 22 20.43 -14.52 -25.24
CA LYS A 22 19.43 -13.50 -25.53
C LYS A 22 18.10 -14.06 -25.03
N TYR A 23 17.64 -13.56 -23.88
CA TYR A 23 16.24 -13.71 -23.52
C TYR A 23 15.43 -13.08 -24.67
N PRO A 24 14.41 -13.77 -25.20
CA PRO A 24 13.40 -13.07 -25.96
C PRO A 24 12.83 -12.00 -25.03
N ASP A 25 13.01 -10.73 -25.41
CA ASP A 25 12.15 -9.65 -24.95
C ASP A 25 10.70 -10.11 -25.18
N ILE A 26 10.03 -10.62 -24.14
CA ILE A 26 8.60 -10.53 -23.79
C ILE A 26 8.43 -11.35 -22.49
N HIS A 27 8.58 -10.73 -21.31
CA HIS A 27 8.10 -11.30 -20.04
C HIS A 27 7.07 -10.37 -19.39
N ARG A 28 5.99 -10.07 -20.12
CA ARG A 28 4.75 -9.56 -19.53
C ARG A 28 3.88 -10.74 -19.10
N PHE A 29 4.13 -11.32 -17.92
CA PHE A 29 3.05 -11.84 -17.07
C PHE A 29 3.52 -12.32 -15.69
N CYS A 30 3.06 -11.64 -14.64
CA CYS A 30 2.79 -12.27 -13.35
C CYS A 30 1.43 -11.70 -12.89
N GLU A 31 0.39 -12.54 -12.90
CA GLU A 31 -0.87 -12.17 -12.26
C GLU A 31 -0.61 -12.07 -10.76
N ALA A 32 -0.61 -10.85 -10.23
CA ALA A 32 -0.38 -10.60 -8.82
C ALA A 32 -1.62 -10.96 -7.98
N SER A 33 -2.81 -10.82 -8.57
CA SER A 33 -4.10 -11.20 -7.96
C SER A 33 -5.18 -11.34 -9.03
N ALA A 34 -6.10 -12.27 -8.83
CA ALA A 34 -7.25 -12.52 -9.70
C ALA A 34 -8.50 -12.78 -8.85
N PHE A 35 -9.66 -12.36 -9.34
CA PHE A 35 -10.95 -12.55 -8.66
C PHE A 35 -11.95 -13.27 -9.56
N PRO A 36 -12.82 -14.12 -8.99
CA PRO A 36 -13.92 -14.74 -9.73
C PRO A 36 -14.95 -13.67 -10.17
N PRO A 37 -15.88 -14.03 -11.08
CA PRO A 37 -16.98 -13.14 -11.45
C PRO A 37 -17.84 -12.72 -10.25
N ILE A 38 -18.22 -11.44 -10.20
CA ILE A 38 -19.04 -10.82 -9.15
C ILE A 38 -20.22 -10.12 -9.83
N HIS A 39 -21.43 -10.37 -9.33
CA HIS A 39 -22.61 -9.58 -9.70
C HIS A 39 -22.87 -8.52 -8.62
N TYR A 40 -22.96 -7.25 -9.03
CA TYR A 40 -23.20 -6.13 -8.15
C TYR A 40 -24.38 -5.30 -8.66
N GLN A 41 -25.44 -5.23 -7.86
CA GLN A 41 -26.64 -4.49 -8.22
C GLN A 41 -26.69 -3.17 -7.45
N GLY A 42 -26.73 -2.04 -8.18
CA GLY A 42 -27.08 -0.75 -7.60
C GLY A 42 -28.59 -0.72 -7.33
N GLN A 43 -29.00 -0.88 -6.07
CA GLN A 43 -30.41 -0.82 -5.69
C GLN A 43 -30.86 0.63 -5.38
N PRO A 44 -32.11 1.00 -5.72
CA PRO A 44 -32.73 2.24 -5.24
C PRO A 44 -32.61 2.37 -3.74
N ARG A 45 -31.98 3.46 -3.27
CA ARG A 45 -31.87 3.81 -1.85
C ARG A 45 -30.97 2.90 -1.01
N GLN A 46 -30.13 2.06 -1.62
CA GLN A 46 -29.02 1.43 -0.90
C GLN A 46 -27.72 2.19 -1.16
N THR A 47 -27.24 2.88 -0.11
CA THR A 47 -25.91 3.49 -0.06
C THR A 47 -24.90 2.41 0.30
N GLY A 48 -24.13 1.92 -0.67
CA GLY A 48 -23.12 0.89 -0.41
C GLY A 48 -22.10 0.86 -1.54
N SER A 49 -20.86 0.50 -1.21
CA SER A 49 -19.79 0.32 -2.19
C SER A 49 -19.31 -1.13 -2.16
N LEU A 50 -18.97 -1.67 -3.32
CA LEU A 50 -18.27 -2.95 -3.43
C LEU A 50 -16.76 -2.69 -3.36
N TYR A 51 -16.10 -3.33 -2.40
CA TYR A 51 -14.64 -3.32 -2.28
C TYR A 51 -14.05 -4.62 -2.81
N ILE A 52 -13.05 -4.50 -3.67
CA ILE A 52 -12.25 -5.62 -4.18
C ILE A 52 -10.92 -5.58 -3.46
N CYS A 53 -10.79 -6.36 -2.39
CA CYS A 53 -9.66 -6.35 -1.46
C CYS A 53 -8.58 -7.36 -1.84
N ARG A 54 -7.46 -7.38 -1.09
CA ARG A 54 -6.34 -8.35 -1.25
C ARG A 54 -5.58 -8.22 -2.58
N LEU A 55 -5.62 -7.05 -3.20
CA LEU A 55 -4.68 -6.68 -4.26
C LEU A 55 -3.30 -6.49 -3.66
N THR A 56 -2.27 -6.76 -4.46
CA THR A 56 -0.87 -6.65 -4.02
C THR A 56 -0.42 -5.20 -4.11
N PRO A 57 0.09 -4.58 -3.02
CA PRO A 57 0.62 -3.23 -3.10
C PRO A 57 1.82 -3.15 -4.06
N MET A 58 1.80 -2.23 -5.04
CA MET A 58 2.87 -2.10 -6.03
C MET A 58 3.09 -0.64 -6.39
N VAL A 59 4.35 -0.22 -6.56
CA VAL A 59 4.65 1.13 -7.08
C VAL A 59 4.19 1.29 -8.53
N LYS A 60 4.22 0.22 -9.33
CA LYS A 60 3.62 0.17 -10.67
C LYS A 60 2.88 -1.13 -10.88
N CYS A 61 1.63 -1.04 -11.35
CA CYS A 61 0.84 -2.20 -11.71
C CYS A 61 -0.29 -1.82 -12.67
N THR A 62 -0.83 -2.83 -13.35
CA THR A 62 -1.99 -2.68 -14.24
C THR A 62 -3.14 -3.53 -13.72
N TYR A 63 -4.29 -2.90 -13.53
CA TYR A 63 -5.56 -3.56 -13.27
C TYR A 63 -6.27 -3.80 -14.60
N GLN A 64 -6.55 -5.05 -14.93
CA GLN A 64 -7.44 -5.37 -16.03
C GLN A 64 -8.83 -5.64 -15.49
N ILE A 65 -9.80 -4.94 -16.06
CA ILE A 65 -11.17 -4.93 -15.58
C ILE A 65 -12.08 -5.26 -16.77
N SER A 66 -13.01 -6.17 -16.50
CA SER A 66 -13.97 -6.64 -17.48
C SER A 66 -15.36 -6.58 -16.87
N ILE A 67 -16.20 -5.68 -17.39
CA ILE A 67 -17.54 -5.40 -16.84
C ILE A 67 -18.63 -5.35 -17.92
N ASP A 68 -19.87 -5.41 -17.51
CA ASP A 68 -21.06 -5.05 -18.27
C ASP A 68 -21.97 -4.20 -17.39
N ILE A 69 -22.69 -3.26 -18.01
CA ILE A 69 -23.52 -2.28 -17.32
C ILE A 69 -24.87 -2.24 -17.99
N ASN A 70 -25.93 -2.47 -17.21
CA ASN A 70 -27.30 -2.34 -17.68
C ASN A 70 -28.03 -1.28 -16.86
N THR A 71 -28.64 -0.30 -17.52
CA THR A 71 -29.27 0.83 -16.82
C THR A 71 -30.45 1.43 -17.58
N ASP A 72 -31.40 2.05 -16.86
CA ASP A 72 -32.55 2.73 -17.44
C ASP A 72 -32.39 4.24 -17.64
N SER A 73 -31.20 4.78 -17.32
CA SER A 73 -30.96 6.22 -17.38
C SER A 73 -29.51 6.52 -17.71
N LEU A 74 -29.30 7.34 -18.74
CA LEU A 74 -27.98 7.86 -19.11
C LEU A 74 -27.36 8.77 -18.04
N HIS A 75 -28.12 9.14 -17.01
CA HIS A 75 -27.57 9.89 -15.87
C HIS A 75 -26.95 8.98 -14.80
N ASN A 76 -27.28 7.69 -14.79
CA ASN A 76 -26.68 6.75 -13.87
C ASN A 76 -25.21 6.52 -14.23
N PHE A 77 -24.37 6.30 -13.23
CA PHE A 77 -22.95 6.04 -13.44
C PHE A 77 -22.37 5.19 -12.32
N ILE A 78 -21.24 4.56 -12.61
CA ILE A 78 -20.43 3.83 -11.65
C ILE A 78 -19.22 4.69 -11.33
N GLU A 79 -18.99 5.01 -10.06
CA GLU A 79 -17.69 5.49 -9.60
C GLU A 79 -16.78 4.29 -9.37
N LEU A 80 -15.64 4.26 -10.06
CA LEU A 80 -14.56 3.31 -9.84
C LEU A 80 -13.35 4.05 -9.29
N ASN A 81 -13.05 3.82 -8.01
CA ASN A 81 -11.84 4.32 -7.39
C ASN A 81 -10.80 3.21 -7.37
N SER A 82 -9.72 3.45 -8.10
CA SER A 82 -8.48 2.69 -7.99
C SER A 82 -7.45 3.52 -7.23
N PRO A 83 -6.31 2.95 -6.81
CA PRO A 83 -5.29 3.72 -6.12
C PRO A 83 -4.90 4.97 -6.93
N GLY A 84 -5.08 6.15 -6.35
CA GLY A 84 -4.81 7.42 -7.01
C GLY A 84 -5.76 7.81 -8.14
N SER A 85 -6.81 7.05 -8.47
CA SER A 85 -7.78 7.41 -9.53
C SER A 85 -9.18 7.63 -8.96
N LYS A 86 -9.93 8.53 -9.61
CA LYS A 86 -11.38 8.65 -9.45
C LYS A 86 -12.00 8.63 -10.83
N LEU A 87 -12.69 7.54 -11.16
CA LEU A 87 -13.22 7.30 -12.50
C LEU A 87 -14.74 7.24 -12.46
N ALA A 88 -15.41 7.74 -13.49
CA ALA A 88 -16.84 7.50 -13.70
C ALA A 88 -17.07 6.77 -15.01
N ILE A 89 -17.79 5.65 -14.95
CA ILE A 89 -18.21 4.88 -16.13
C ILE A 89 -19.71 5.12 -16.34
N GLN A 90 -20.09 5.55 -17.54
CA GLN A 90 -21.43 6.05 -17.82
C GLN A 90 -21.86 5.69 -19.25
N GLU A 91 -23.11 5.26 -19.40
CA GLU A 91 -23.74 5.11 -20.72
C GLU A 91 -24.13 6.48 -21.30
N THR A 92 -23.90 6.66 -22.59
CA THR A 92 -24.29 7.83 -23.36
C THR A 92 -25.01 7.40 -24.64
N ASN A 93 -25.58 8.36 -25.37
CA ASN A 93 -26.19 8.10 -26.68
C ASN A 93 -25.23 7.44 -27.70
N ASN A 94 -23.92 7.54 -27.48
CA ASN A 94 -22.89 7.04 -28.38
C ASN A 94 -22.17 5.80 -27.83
N GLY A 95 -22.73 5.13 -26.81
CA GLY A 95 -22.13 4.00 -26.10
C GLY A 95 -21.56 4.38 -24.74
N ILE A 96 -20.66 3.56 -24.18
CA ILE A 96 -20.15 3.71 -22.83
C ILE A 96 -18.81 4.44 -22.82
N ILE A 97 -18.72 5.45 -21.96
CA ILE A 97 -17.50 6.24 -21.74
C ILE A 97 -16.97 6.04 -20.32
N LEU A 98 -15.67 6.28 -20.17
CA LEU A 98 -14.99 6.42 -18.89
C LEU A 98 -14.38 7.81 -18.79
N LYS A 99 -14.70 8.52 -17.72
CA LYS A 99 -14.11 9.81 -17.35
C LYS A 99 -13.11 9.60 -16.22
N SER A 100 -11.89 10.09 -16.38
CA SER A 100 -10.87 10.10 -15.32
C SER A 100 -10.73 11.53 -14.77
N TYR A 101 -11.04 11.72 -13.50
CA TYR A 101 -11.03 13.03 -12.85
C TYR A 101 -9.70 13.31 -12.14
N PHE A 102 -9.35 14.60 -12.03
CA PHE A 102 -8.21 15.06 -11.23
C PHE A 102 -8.38 16.48 -10.72
N GLU A 103 -7.83 16.76 -9.54
CA GLU A 103 -7.78 18.09 -8.91
C GLU A 103 -6.56 18.86 -9.44
N SER A 104 -6.79 20.11 -9.83
CA SER A 104 -5.73 21.07 -10.15
C SER A 104 -5.20 21.76 -8.89
N SER A 105 -4.12 22.54 -9.03
CA SER A 105 -3.59 23.36 -7.93
C SER A 105 -4.55 24.46 -7.45
N SER A 106 -5.54 24.87 -8.27
CA SER A 106 -6.58 25.82 -7.87
C SER A 106 -7.75 25.16 -7.12
N GLY A 107 -7.75 23.82 -7.01
CA GLY A 107 -8.88 23.05 -6.48
C GLY A 107 -9.98 22.77 -7.51
N ASP A 108 -9.77 23.15 -8.78
CA ASP A 108 -10.71 22.83 -9.85
C ASP A 108 -10.62 21.36 -10.25
N ILE A 109 -11.76 20.76 -10.60
CA ILE A 109 -11.80 19.38 -11.07
C ILE A 109 -11.70 19.35 -12.59
N GLY A 110 -10.57 18.87 -13.09
CA GLY A 110 -10.37 18.49 -14.49
C GLY A 110 -10.80 17.05 -14.76
N SER A 111 -10.95 16.71 -16.04
CA SER A 111 -11.20 15.33 -16.45
C SER A 111 -10.81 15.06 -17.90
N GLU A 112 -10.36 13.84 -18.16
CA GLU A 112 -10.19 13.28 -19.52
C GLU A 112 -11.21 12.17 -19.76
N THR A 113 -11.65 12.00 -21.01
CA THR A 113 -12.69 11.02 -21.38
C THR A 113 -12.18 10.05 -22.43
N ILE A 114 -12.49 8.77 -22.27
CA ILE A 114 -12.23 7.71 -23.25
C ILE A 114 -13.50 6.92 -23.53
N PHE A 115 -13.67 6.47 -24.77
CA PHE A 115 -14.73 5.57 -25.17
C PHE A 115 -14.32 4.12 -24.89
N LEU A 116 -15.17 3.35 -24.21
CA LEU A 116 -14.87 1.96 -23.85
C LEU A 116 -15.51 0.94 -24.81
N GLY A 117 -16.67 1.25 -25.39
CA GLY A 117 -17.42 0.34 -26.26
C GLY A 117 -18.91 0.63 -26.27
N ASP A 118 -19.67 -0.18 -27.01
CA ASP A 118 -21.12 -0.06 -27.11
C ASP A 118 -21.84 -0.63 -25.87
N SER A 119 -23.05 -0.14 -25.58
CA SER A 119 -23.75 -0.44 -24.31
C SER A 119 -24.34 -1.85 -24.17
N ALA A 120 -24.26 -2.66 -25.22
CA ALA A 120 -24.67 -4.07 -25.19
C ALA A 120 -23.48 -5.05 -25.13
N GLU A 121 -22.25 -4.52 -25.07
CA GLU A 121 -21.04 -5.34 -25.08
C GLU A 121 -20.33 -5.35 -23.72
N LYS A 122 -19.66 -6.46 -23.46
CA LYS A 122 -18.69 -6.57 -22.38
C LYS A 122 -17.57 -5.56 -22.60
N LEU A 123 -17.35 -4.69 -21.61
CA LEU A 123 -16.32 -3.68 -21.60
C LEU A 123 -15.04 -4.25 -20.99
N ASP A 124 -13.99 -4.35 -21.79
CA ASP A 124 -12.65 -4.69 -21.33
C ASP A 124 -11.77 -3.45 -21.38
N PHE A 125 -11.17 -3.09 -20.24
CA PHE A 125 -10.24 -1.96 -20.15
C PHE A 125 -9.15 -2.21 -19.10
N GLU A 126 -8.09 -1.42 -19.17
CA GLU A 126 -6.98 -1.50 -18.24
C GLU A 126 -6.74 -0.16 -17.54
N ILE A 127 -6.36 -0.19 -16.27
CA ILE A 127 -5.89 0.97 -15.52
C ILE A 127 -4.47 0.68 -15.06
N THR A 128 -3.50 1.40 -15.62
CA THR A 128 -2.10 1.35 -15.18
C THR A 128 -1.84 2.45 -14.16
N PHE A 129 -1.55 2.03 -12.92
CA PHE A 129 -1.09 2.89 -11.84
C PHE A 129 0.43 3.07 -11.93
N ASP A 130 0.90 4.31 -11.94
CA ASP A 130 2.32 4.66 -11.83
C ASP A 130 2.56 5.60 -10.65
N GLY A 131 3.02 5.04 -9.53
CA GLY A 131 3.33 5.77 -8.30
C GLY A 131 4.65 6.55 -8.33
N CYS A 132 5.48 6.37 -9.36
CA CYS A 132 6.65 7.22 -9.61
C CYS A 132 6.21 8.50 -10.32
N SER A 133 5.46 8.35 -11.41
CA SER A 133 5.00 9.47 -12.25
C SER A 133 3.77 10.17 -11.67
N LYS A 134 3.10 9.56 -10.67
CA LYS A 134 1.85 10.02 -10.05
C LYS A 134 0.69 10.12 -11.04
N THR A 135 0.59 9.13 -11.93
CA THR A 135 -0.38 9.12 -13.02
C THR A 135 -1.13 7.80 -13.09
N ASN A 136 -2.36 7.86 -13.60
CA ASN A 136 -3.09 6.70 -14.07
C ASN A 136 -3.21 6.76 -15.59
N THR A 137 -2.94 5.65 -16.27
CA THR A 137 -3.19 5.50 -17.70
C THR A 137 -4.28 4.47 -17.93
N ILE A 138 -5.36 4.88 -18.60
CA ILE A 138 -6.50 4.02 -18.91
C ILE A 138 -6.41 3.61 -20.37
N PHE A 139 -6.42 2.31 -20.65
CA PHE A 139 -6.43 1.75 -22.00
C PHE A 139 -7.80 1.15 -22.32
N ALA A 140 -8.37 1.54 -23.46
CA ALA A 140 -9.51 0.87 -24.06
C ALA A 140 -9.04 -0.33 -24.89
N LYS A 141 -9.97 -1.25 -25.19
CA LYS A 141 -9.72 -2.48 -25.95
C LYS A 141 -9.13 -2.24 -27.35
N ASP A 142 -9.46 -1.11 -27.97
CA ASP A 142 -8.96 -0.71 -29.29
C ASP A 142 -7.52 -0.15 -29.26
N GLY A 143 -6.89 -0.11 -28.08
CA GLY A 143 -5.52 0.37 -27.86
C GLY A 143 -5.42 1.88 -27.65
N LYS A 144 -6.53 2.64 -27.74
CA LYS A 144 -6.53 4.05 -27.34
C LYS A 144 -6.34 4.17 -25.84
N TYR A 145 -5.77 5.29 -25.41
CA TYR A 145 -5.54 5.55 -24.01
C TYR A 145 -5.68 7.03 -23.65
N ILE A 146 -5.93 7.27 -22.37
CA ILE A 146 -5.80 8.57 -21.72
C ILE A 146 -4.86 8.43 -20.53
N THR A 147 -4.07 9.45 -20.26
CA THR A 147 -3.22 9.51 -19.06
C THR A 147 -3.60 10.75 -18.28
N THR A 148 -3.94 10.58 -17.01
CA THR A 148 -4.24 11.67 -16.08
C THR A 148 -3.31 11.61 -14.88
N PRO A 149 -3.02 12.74 -14.21
CA PRO A 149 -2.43 12.71 -12.88
C PRO A 149 -3.35 11.97 -11.90
N PHE A 150 -2.83 11.66 -10.71
CA PHE A 150 -3.65 11.14 -9.62
C PHE A 150 -4.76 12.12 -9.26
N TYR A 151 -5.90 11.60 -8.78
CA TYR A 151 -7.08 12.42 -8.52
C TYR A 151 -6.79 13.55 -7.52
N ASN A 152 -6.24 13.24 -6.35
CA ASN A 152 -6.01 14.22 -5.30
C ASN A 152 -4.70 15.00 -5.53
N PHE A 153 -4.78 16.33 -5.53
CA PHE A 153 -3.65 17.21 -5.83
C PHE A 153 -2.47 17.02 -4.85
N GLU A 154 -2.74 16.86 -3.56
CA GLU A 154 -1.67 16.66 -2.57
C GLU A 154 -0.94 15.33 -2.80
N ARG A 155 -1.68 14.26 -3.14
CA ARG A 155 -1.09 12.97 -3.51
C ARG A 155 -0.22 13.03 -4.76
N GLN A 156 -0.59 13.87 -5.74
CA GLN A 156 0.23 14.12 -6.95
C GLN A 156 1.58 14.76 -6.60
N ARG A 157 1.67 15.46 -5.48
CA ARG A 157 2.82 16.29 -5.08
C ARG A 157 3.63 15.68 -3.93
N LEU A 158 3.33 14.45 -3.52
CA LEU A 158 4.07 13.77 -2.47
C LEU A 158 5.57 13.70 -2.82
N PRO A 159 6.46 14.02 -1.87
CA PRO A 159 7.91 14.11 -2.11
C PRO A 159 8.61 12.74 -2.22
N TYR A 160 7.84 11.66 -2.17
CA TYR A 160 8.31 10.28 -2.23
C TYR A 160 7.47 9.46 -3.20
N ILE A 161 8.03 8.36 -3.66
CA ILE A 161 7.33 7.37 -4.48
C ILE A 161 6.07 6.89 -3.74
N ASP A 162 4.99 6.68 -4.49
CA ASP A 162 3.71 6.21 -3.98
C ASP A 162 3.50 4.78 -4.49
N PHE A 163 2.61 4.05 -3.85
CA PHE A 163 2.29 2.69 -4.24
C PHE A 163 0.80 2.44 -4.11
N SER A 164 0.34 1.44 -4.85
CA SER A 164 -1.06 1.12 -4.95
C SER A 164 -1.56 0.56 -3.61
N ILE A 165 -2.65 1.10 -3.06
CA ILE A 165 -3.33 0.48 -1.92
C ILE A 165 -3.96 -0.86 -2.34
N GLY A 166 -4.14 -1.78 -1.39
CA GLY A 166 -4.52 -3.18 -1.66
C GLY A 166 -5.99 -3.41 -2.04
N TYR A 167 -6.71 -2.41 -2.57
CA TYR A 167 -8.12 -2.54 -2.94
C TYR A 167 -8.57 -1.62 -4.10
N LEU A 168 -9.70 -1.98 -4.73
CA LEU A 168 -10.52 -1.12 -5.61
C LEU A 168 -11.90 -0.91 -4.99
N ARG A 169 -12.56 0.21 -5.28
CA ARG A 169 -13.91 0.51 -4.81
C ARG A 169 -14.83 0.83 -5.99
N PHE A 170 -15.96 0.14 -6.07
CA PHE A 170 -17.04 0.42 -7.01
C PHE A 170 -18.25 0.96 -6.25
N THR A 171 -18.82 2.05 -6.74
CA THR A 171 -20.02 2.66 -6.15
C THR A 171 -21.00 2.99 -7.28
N SER A 172 -22.19 2.40 -7.23
CA SER A 172 -23.25 2.70 -8.20
C SER A 172 -24.05 3.92 -7.77
N PHE A 173 -24.23 4.89 -8.67
CA PHE A 173 -25.04 6.07 -8.44
C PHE A 173 -26.26 6.08 -9.38
N LEU A 174 -27.44 6.04 -8.77
CA LEU A 174 -28.71 6.28 -9.46
C LEU A 174 -28.99 7.78 -9.46
N ALA A 175 -29.02 8.40 -10.64
CA ALA A 175 -29.21 9.84 -10.79
C ALA A 175 -30.36 10.17 -11.74
N GLY A 176 -30.92 11.37 -11.56
CA GLY A 176 -32.08 11.82 -12.34
C GLY A 176 -33.33 10.98 -12.05
N LYS A 177 -33.88 10.35 -13.08
CA LYS A 177 -35.09 9.49 -13.00
C LYS A 177 -34.77 7.99 -13.03
N GLY A 178 -33.49 7.61 -13.00
CA GLY A 178 -33.07 6.22 -13.04
C GLY A 178 -33.58 5.41 -11.86
N LYS A 179 -33.99 4.17 -12.12
CA LYS A 179 -34.49 3.23 -11.12
C LYS A 179 -33.60 2.00 -10.98
N TYR A 180 -32.68 1.73 -11.91
CA TYR A 180 -31.71 0.65 -11.74
C TYR A 180 -30.39 0.89 -12.47
N LEU A 181 -29.34 0.26 -11.92
CA LEU A 181 -28.00 0.19 -12.50
C LEU A 181 -27.40 -1.14 -12.06
N ASP A 182 -27.42 -2.11 -12.97
CA ASP A 182 -26.82 -3.43 -12.75
C ASP A 182 -25.39 -3.43 -13.29
N VAL A 183 -24.45 -3.95 -12.50
CA VAL A 183 -23.03 -4.03 -12.84
C VAL A 183 -22.58 -5.48 -12.73
N ASN A 184 -22.22 -6.06 -13.87
CA ASN A 184 -21.63 -7.40 -13.92
C ASN A 184 -20.11 -7.24 -13.99
N ILE A 185 -19.37 -7.73 -12.99
CA ILE A 185 -17.90 -7.72 -13.00
C ILE A 185 -17.43 -9.13 -13.31
N TYR A 186 -16.99 -9.38 -14.54
CA TYR A 186 -16.57 -10.72 -14.95
C TYR A 186 -15.16 -11.07 -14.51
N ARG A 187 -14.27 -10.09 -14.51
CA ARG A 187 -12.87 -10.28 -14.14
C ARG A 187 -12.27 -8.99 -13.61
N ILE A 188 -11.52 -9.12 -12.52
CA ILE A 188 -10.49 -8.16 -12.12
C ILE A 188 -9.20 -8.95 -11.95
N SER A 189 -8.15 -8.52 -12.62
CA SER A 189 -6.80 -9.05 -12.40
C SER A 189 -5.79 -7.93 -12.27
N GLN A 190 -4.82 -8.09 -11.38
CA GLN A 190 -3.69 -7.18 -11.23
C GLN A 190 -2.45 -7.82 -11.81
N ARG A 191 -1.68 -7.03 -12.56
CA ARG A 191 -0.44 -7.43 -13.24
C ARG A 191 0.66 -6.45 -12.87
N ALA A 192 1.90 -6.92 -12.81
CA ALA A 192 3.08 -6.08 -12.68
C ALA A 192 4.20 -6.59 -13.59
N ASP A 193 5.13 -5.70 -13.93
CA ASP A 193 6.33 -6.08 -14.67
C ASP A 193 7.16 -7.06 -13.85
N ARG A 194 7.60 -8.14 -14.51
CA ARG A 194 8.30 -9.24 -13.87
C ARG A 194 9.72 -9.37 -14.41
N LYS A 195 10.68 -9.30 -13.51
CA LYS A 195 12.10 -9.61 -13.74
C LYS A 195 12.42 -11.02 -13.25
N PHE A 196 13.66 -11.47 -13.42
CA PHE A 196 14.12 -12.74 -12.85
C PHE A 196 13.91 -12.79 -11.33
N ILE A 197 14.25 -11.71 -10.62
CA ILE A 197 13.87 -11.49 -9.22
C ILE A 197 13.08 -10.18 -9.17
N THR A 198 11.85 -10.27 -8.70
CA THR A 198 10.91 -9.13 -8.65
C THR A 198 10.49 -8.91 -7.20
N ALA A 199 10.73 -7.72 -6.67
CA ALA A 199 10.12 -7.32 -5.41
C ALA A 199 8.61 -7.09 -5.60
N ILE A 200 7.81 -7.71 -4.76
CA ILE A 200 6.35 -7.59 -4.76
C ILE A 200 5.88 -7.10 -3.38
N GLY A 201 4.76 -6.37 -3.33
CA GLY A 201 4.25 -5.91 -2.04
C GLY A 201 3.69 -7.07 -1.23
N ASP A 202 3.60 -6.85 0.09
CA ASP A 202 2.97 -7.81 0.97
C ASP A 202 1.55 -7.36 1.34
N ARG A 203 0.56 -8.01 0.72
CA ARG A 203 -0.87 -7.76 0.98
C ARG A 203 -1.37 -8.26 2.33
N THR A 204 -0.51 -8.88 3.14
CA THR A 204 -0.84 -9.39 4.48
C THR A 204 -0.47 -8.42 5.59
N LEU A 205 0.15 -7.27 5.25
CA LEU A 205 0.56 -6.26 6.21
C LEU A 205 -0.51 -5.18 6.37
N VAL A 206 -0.91 -4.89 7.61
CA VAL A 206 -1.91 -3.86 7.94
C VAL A 206 -1.27 -2.79 8.81
N PRO A 207 -1.17 -1.54 8.35
CA PRO A 207 -0.58 -0.46 9.14
C PRO A 207 -1.54 0.07 10.21
N PHE A 208 -1.05 0.18 11.45
CA PHE A 208 -1.79 0.69 12.60
C PHE A 208 -0.92 1.61 13.47
N GLY A 209 -1.57 2.55 14.16
CA GLY A 209 -0.91 3.30 15.22
C GLY A 209 -1.85 3.98 16.21
N LEU A 210 -1.25 4.65 17.18
CA LEU A 210 -1.92 5.39 18.24
C LEU A 210 -1.53 6.85 18.19
N ASP A 211 -2.51 7.74 18.23
CA ASP A 211 -2.31 9.12 18.67
C ASP A 211 -2.23 9.08 20.19
N GLY A 212 -1.18 9.67 20.78
CA GLY A 212 -0.92 9.55 22.21
C GLY A 212 0.33 10.32 22.61
N PRO A 213 0.95 10.08 23.78
CA PRO A 213 0.60 9.02 24.71
C PRO A 213 -0.65 9.37 25.52
N HIS A 214 -1.52 8.38 25.71
CA HIS A 214 -2.64 8.46 26.66
C HIS A 214 -2.24 7.88 28.01
N VAL A 215 -3.08 8.08 29.03
CA VAL A 215 -2.87 7.49 30.36
C VAL A 215 -2.67 5.98 30.21
N ARG A 216 -1.58 5.45 30.78
CA ARG A 216 -1.16 4.05 30.55
C ARG A 216 -2.26 3.02 30.77
N ASN A 217 -3.13 3.22 31.78
CA ASN A 217 -4.20 2.30 32.10
C ASN A 217 -5.35 2.25 31.08
N THR A 218 -5.35 3.13 30.07
CA THR A 218 -6.34 3.16 28.98
C THR A 218 -5.82 2.61 27.65
N THR A 219 -4.53 2.27 27.56
CA THR A 219 -3.90 1.74 26.34
C THR A 219 -3.09 0.46 26.55
N GLU A 220 -2.51 0.26 27.73
CA GLU A 220 -1.53 -0.81 27.98
C GLU A 220 -2.09 -2.22 27.72
N LYS A 221 -3.34 -2.51 28.08
CA LYS A 221 -3.87 -3.88 27.90
C LYS A 221 -4.10 -4.17 26.43
N GLY A 222 -4.57 -3.21 25.66
CA GLY A 222 -4.73 -3.27 24.21
C GLY A 222 -3.39 -3.46 23.51
N ILE A 223 -2.38 -2.64 23.85
CA ILE A 223 -1.02 -2.78 23.34
C ILE A 223 -0.43 -4.15 23.66
N ARG A 224 -0.53 -4.60 24.93
CA ARG A 224 -0.05 -5.93 25.34
C ARG A 224 -0.77 -7.05 24.58
N TYR A 225 -2.08 -6.92 24.37
CA TYR A 225 -2.85 -7.90 23.62
C TYR A 225 -2.41 -7.98 22.16
N LEU A 226 -2.21 -6.82 21.50
CA LEU A 226 -1.67 -6.75 20.15
C LEU A 226 -0.27 -7.39 20.07
N ASN A 227 0.63 -7.03 20.99
CA ASN A 227 1.99 -7.59 21.07
C ASN A 227 1.99 -9.11 21.32
N SER A 228 1.04 -9.63 22.12
CA SER A 228 0.92 -11.08 22.39
C SER A 228 0.65 -11.93 21.14
N LYS A 229 0.21 -11.28 20.06
CA LYS A 229 -0.03 -11.87 18.74
C LYS A 229 1.11 -11.55 17.74
N ASN A 230 2.27 -11.10 18.23
CA ASN A 230 3.44 -10.69 17.43
C ASN A 230 3.15 -9.52 16.45
N ASN A 231 2.18 -8.68 16.80
CA ASN A 231 1.87 -7.46 16.06
C ASN A 231 2.56 -6.26 16.72
N ARG A 232 2.65 -5.14 15.99
CA ARG A 232 3.21 -3.87 16.44
C ARG A 232 2.54 -2.70 15.72
N GLY A 233 2.77 -1.47 16.17
CA GLY A 233 2.22 -0.26 15.55
C GLY A 233 3.19 0.92 15.59
N THR A 234 2.68 2.08 15.20
CA THR A 234 3.33 3.39 15.42
C THR A 234 2.69 4.10 16.61
N ILE A 235 3.46 4.78 17.45
CA ILE A 235 2.93 5.79 18.38
C ILE A 235 3.29 7.15 17.81
N TRP A 236 2.29 7.96 17.44
CA TRP A 236 2.47 9.37 17.12
C TRP A 236 2.41 10.16 18.41
N PHE A 237 3.60 10.51 18.92
CA PHE A 237 3.76 11.20 20.19
C PHE A 237 3.36 12.67 20.05
N ASP A 238 2.24 13.01 20.64
CA ASP A 238 1.77 14.36 20.92
C ASP A 238 2.69 15.02 21.92
N ILE A 239 3.18 16.20 21.54
CA ILE A 239 4.22 16.92 22.28
C ILE A 239 3.72 17.34 23.66
N GLU A 240 2.53 17.96 23.73
CA GLU A 240 1.93 18.40 24.99
C GLU A 240 1.60 17.22 25.92
N LEU A 241 1.14 16.08 25.37
CA LEU A 241 0.86 14.90 26.17
C LEU A 241 2.15 14.22 26.68
N LEU A 242 3.19 14.19 25.85
CA LEU A 242 4.48 13.59 26.21
C LEU A 242 5.19 14.38 27.32
N GLU A 243 5.04 15.72 27.35
CA GLU A 243 5.53 16.57 28.45
C GLU A 243 4.90 16.24 29.80
N GLN A 244 3.68 15.72 29.80
CA GLN A 244 2.92 15.40 31.02
C GLN A 244 3.18 13.98 31.52
N CYS A 245 3.93 13.15 30.78
CA CYS A 245 4.23 11.79 31.18
C CYS A 245 5.12 11.73 32.43
N SER A 246 4.80 10.80 33.33
CA SER A 246 5.72 10.41 34.41
C SER A 246 6.95 9.70 33.84
N GLU A 247 8.09 9.71 34.55
CA GLU A 247 9.26 8.94 34.10
C GLU A 247 8.95 7.44 33.97
N SER A 248 8.09 6.87 34.81
CA SER A 248 7.67 5.47 34.68
C SER A 248 6.86 5.19 33.41
N ASP A 249 6.08 6.17 32.93
CA ASP A 249 5.37 6.04 31.66
C ASP A 249 6.32 6.25 30.48
N LEU A 250 7.27 7.19 30.58
CA LEU A 250 8.32 7.37 29.59
C LEU A 250 9.20 6.11 29.45
N GLU A 251 9.58 5.47 30.54
CA GLU A 251 10.31 4.19 30.52
C GLU A 251 9.51 3.11 29.80
N TYR A 252 8.20 3.01 30.05
CA TYR A 252 7.32 2.08 29.33
C TYR A 252 7.25 2.38 27.83
N LEU A 253 7.09 3.65 27.44
CA LEU A 253 7.03 4.07 26.04
C LEU A 253 8.36 3.84 25.31
N ARG A 254 9.49 4.13 25.96
CA ARG A 254 10.85 3.82 25.47
C ARG A 254 11.02 2.33 25.26
N ASP A 255 10.57 1.50 26.20
CA ASP A 255 10.64 0.04 26.11
C ASP A 255 9.82 -0.51 24.93
N LEU A 256 8.60 0.00 24.71
CA LEU A 256 7.78 -0.39 23.55
C LEU A 256 8.52 -0.15 22.23
N VAL A 257 9.14 1.02 22.09
CA VAL A 257 9.81 1.43 20.87
C VAL A 257 11.15 0.72 20.67
N VAL A 258 11.94 0.58 21.74
CA VAL A 258 13.29 0.00 21.65
C VAL A 258 13.25 -1.53 21.61
N ASN A 259 12.39 -2.15 22.42
CA ASN A 259 12.39 -3.59 22.66
C ASN A 259 11.17 -4.32 22.08
N CYS A 260 10.03 -3.66 21.89
CA CYS A 260 8.83 -4.26 21.28
C CYS A 260 8.61 -3.89 19.81
N SER A 261 9.62 -3.29 19.16
CA SER A 261 9.58 -2.93 17.73
C SER A 261 8.45 -1.98 17.32
N TRP A 262 7.88 -1.23 18.27
CA TRP A 262 6.98 -0.14 17.92
C TRP A 262 7.76 0.99 17.26
N ASP A 263 7.10 1.67 16.33
CA ASP A 263 7.67 2.81 15.61
C ASP A 263 7.31 4.12 16.30
N ALA A 264 8.18 5.11 16.19
CA ALA A 264 7.97 6.44 16.74
C ALA A 264 7.56 7.41 15.62
N GLY A 265 6.49 8.14 15.83
CA GLY A 265 6.08 9.27 15.00
C GLY A 265 5.83 10.51 15.85
N VAL A 266 5.59 11.64 15.19
CA VAL A 266 5.20 12.90 15.86
C VAL A 266 3.73 13.18 15.61
N HIS A 267 2.99 13.49 16.66
CA HIS A 267 1.72 14.18 16.56
C HIS A 267 1.95 15.64 17.00
N TYR A 268 1.86 16.61 16.09
CA TYR A 268 2.02 18.00 16.49
C TYR A 268 0.75 18.48 17.20
N SER A 269 0.88 19.02 18.41
CA SER A 269 -0.24 19.54 19.21
C SER A 269 -0.89 20.78 18.55
N GLU A 270 -0.20 21.42 17.61
CA GLU A 270 -0.68 22.57 16.83
C GLU A 270 -1.32 22.16 15.49
N GLU A 271 -2.33 22.92 15.07
CA GLU A 271 -2.87 22.86 13.70
C GLU A 271 -1.90 23.55 12.74
N LEU A 272 -0.94 22.82 12.15
CA LEU A 272 0.17 23.40 11.37
C LEU A 272 -0.28 24.33 10.24
N ASN A 273 -1.41 24.06 9.58
CA ASN A 273 -1.93 24.92 8.51
C ASN A 273 -2.55 26.24 8.99
N SER A 274 -2.70 26.42 10.31
CA SER A 274 -3.09 27.69 10.92
C SER A 274 -1.88 28.60 11.20
N LEU A 275 -0.66 28.09 11.00
CA LEU A 275 0.58 28.83 11.24
C LEU A 275 1.17 29.36 9.93
N PRO A 276 1.92 30.47 9.96
CA PRO A 276 2.84 30.83 8.89
C PRO A 276 3.85 29.71 8.64
N HIS A 277 4.23 29.51 7.37
CA HIS A 277 5.07 28.37 6.97
C HIS A 277 6.37 28.25 7.77
N GLU A 278 7.11 29.34 7.98
CA GLU A 278 8.36 29.34 8.75
C GLU A 278 8.14 28.91 10.21
N GLN A 279 7.04 29.35 10.82
CA GLN A 279 6.68 28.94 12.17
C GLN A 279 6.27 27.46 12.22
N ALA A 280 5.50 26.98 11.23
CA ALA A 280 5.15 25.57 11.12
C ALA A 280 6.41 24.69 11.01
N CYS A 281 7.37 25.06 10.15
CA CYS A 281 8.64 24.35 10.03
C CYS A 281 9.42 24.31 11.35
N LYS A 282 9.46 25.43 12.08
CA LYS A 282 10.10 25.48 13.40
C LYS A 282 9.43 24.53 14.41
N VAL A 283 8.09 24.53 14.48
CA VAL A 283 7.32 23.58 15.30
C VAL A 283 7.64 22.14 14.92
N MET A 284 7.81 21.88 13.62
CA MET A 284 8.17 20.55 13.11
C MET A 284 9.56 20.09 13.57
N ASP A 285 10.57 20.96 13.46
CA ASP A 285 11.94 20.64 13.90
C ASP A 285 12.03 20.42 15.42
N GLU A 286 11.35 21.28 16.18
CA GLU A 286 11.32 21.22 17.65
C GLU A 286 10.61 19.95 18.12
N GLY A 287 9.43 19.65 17.57
CA GLY A 287 8.68 18.43 17.92
C GLY A 287 9.43 17.15 17.53
N TYR A 288 10.06 17.12 16.35
CA TYR A 288 10.90 15.99 15.94
C TYR A 288 12.05 15.73 16.93
N SER A 289 12.79 16.80 17.28
CA SER A 289 13.92 16.72 18.19
C SER A 289 13.47 16.31 19.59
N TYR A 290 12.36 16.88 20.07
CA TYR A 290 11.80 16.58 21.37
C TYR A 290 11.40 15.11 21.52
N VAL A 291 10.66 14.54 20.55
CA VAL A 291 10.31 13.12 20.57
C VAL A 291 11.57 12.24 20.52
N TYR A 292 12.55 12.60 19.68
CA TYR A 292 13.80 11.85 19.61
C TYR A 292 14.55 11.86 20.95
N GLU A 293 14.68 13.01 21.60
CA GLU A 293 15.36 13.14 22.89
C GLU A 293 14.63 12.39 24.01
N LYS A 294 13.30 12.43 24.03
CA LYS A 294 12.49 11.82 25.08
C LYS A 294 12.34 10.32 24.93
N ILE A 295 12.16 9.82 23.71
CA ILE A 295 11.88 8.40 23.42
C ILE A 295 13.13 7.62 23.00
N GLY A 296 14.16 8.31 22.50
CA GLY A 296 15.43 7.70 22.08
C GLY A 296 15.41 7.12 20.66
N ARG A 297 14.32 7.28 19.90
CA ARG A 297 14.25 6.93 18.47
C ARG A 297 13.81 8.12 17.64
N LYS A 298 14.47 8.29 16.50
CA LYS A 298 14.11 9.29 15.51
C LYS A 298 12.70 9.01 14.98
N PRO A 299 11.79 9.99 15.02
CA PRO A 299 10.49 9.83 14.41
C PRO A 299 10.58 9.52 12.91
N THR A 300 9.67 8.69 12.42
CA THR A 300 9.68 8.20 11.02
C THR A 300 8.42 8.58 10.25
N SER A 301 7.37 9.02 10.96
CA SER A 301 6.12 9.48 10.38
C SER A 301 5.48 10.54 11.27
N TRP A 302 4.50 11.28 10.73
CA TRP A 302 3.91 12.40 11.45
C TRP A 302 2.49 12.75 11.00
N CYS A 303 1.81 13.50 11.87
CA CYS A 303 0.52 14.15 11.67
C CYS A 303 0.42 15.39 12.57
N SER A 304 -0.55 16.28 12.32
CA SER A 304 -0.85 17.39 13.22
C SER A 304 -2.26 17.32 13.79
N MET A 305 -2.49 18.12 14.83
CA MET A 305 -3.77 18.26 15.50
C MET A 305 -4.93 18.41 14.51
N ARG A 306 -5.98 17.60 14.71
CA ARG A 306 -7.18 17.55 13.85
C ARG A 306 -6.89 17.31 12.37
N ASN A 307 -5.75 16.71 12.05
CA ASN A 307 -5.24 16.52 10.69
C ASN A 307 -5.16 17.84 9.91
N ARG A 308 -4.89 18.96 10.60
CA ARG A 308 -4.78 20.31 10.03
C ARG A 308 -3.36 20.57 9.52
N ASP A 309 -2.96 19.71 8.60
CA ASP A 309 -1.70 19.77 7.86
C ASP A 309 -1.97 19.75 6.35
N ASN A 310 -0.93 19.80 5.52
CA ASN A 310 -1.04 19.86 4.06
C ASN A 310 0.24 19.39 3.38
N ILE A 311 0.22 19.37 2.05
CA ILE A 311 1.34 18.93 1.23
C ILE A 311 2.65 19.69 1.44
N THR A 312 2.62 20.99 1.75
CA THR A 312 3.84 21.78 1.98
C THR A 312 4.59 21.29 3.21
N HIS A 313 3.87 20.96 4.28
CA HIS A 313 4.44 20.35 5.48
C HIS A 313 4.97 18.94 5.18
N ALA A 314 4.26 18.15 4.36
CA ALA A 314 4.70 16.81 3.98
C ALA A 314 6.02 16.82 3.20
N ILE A 315 6.20 17.79 2.29
CA ILE A 315 7.46 18.04 1.59
C ILE A 315 8.55 18.37 2.60
N TYR A 316 8.31 19.34 3.49
CA TYR A 316 9.29 19.75 4.50
C TYR A 316 9.73 18.59 5.40
N ALA A 317 8.78 17.85 5.98
CA ALA A 317 9.06 16.71 6.86
C ALA A 317 9.86 15.62 6.16
N TYR A 318 9.56 15.31 4.90
CA TYR A 318 10.29 14.27 4.21
C TYR A 318 11.72 14.69 3.86
N GLU A 319 11.89 15.91 3.31
CA GLU A 319 13.18 16.39 2.84
C GLU A 319 14.16 16.73 3.97
N ASN A 320 13.65 17.26 5.10
CA ASN A 320 14.48 17.74 6.20
C ASN A 320 14.53 16.78 7.39
N LEU A 321 13.45 16.02 7.63
CA LEU A 321 13.31 15.18 8.83
C LEU A 321 13.21 13.68 8.51
N GLY A 322 13.08 13.32 7.22
CA GLY A 322 12.97 11.93 6.78
C GLY A 322 11.66 11.23 7.17
N MET A 323 10.59 11.98 7.45
CA MET A 323 9.32 11.43 7.94
C MET A 323 8.26 11.29 6.84
N PHE A 324 7.46 10.21 6.91
CA PHE A 324 6.28 10.04 6.06
C PHE A 324 5.03 10.72 6.63
N TRP A 325 4.23 11.31 5.76
CA TRP A 325 2.99 11.96 6.14
C TRP A 325 1.86 10.94 6.29
N ARG A 326 1.24 10.89 7.47
CA ARG A 326 0.14 9.96 7.78
C ARG A 326 -1.17 10.34 7.10
N ASN A 327 -1.50 11.64 7.10
CA ASN A 327 -2.84 12.15 6.77
C ASN A 327 -3.13 12.31 5.28
N GLY A 328 -2.13 12.15 4.40
CA GLY A 328 -2.37 12.29 2.95
C GLY A 328 -3.34 11.26 2.38
N ALA A 329 -3.82 11.47 1.15
CA ALA A 329 -4.71 10.52 0.43
C ALA A 329 -4.01 9.21 0.00
N SER A 330 -2.72 9.04 0.31
CA SER A 330 -1.99 7.77 0.27
C SER A 330 -1.95 7.05 1.64
N GLY A 331 -2.45 7.70 2.69
CA GLY A 331 -2.48 7.23 4.08
C GLY A 331 -3.92 7.13 4.59
N ILE A 332 -4.19 7.68 5.78
CA ILE A 332 -5.46 7.49 6.51
C ILE A 332 -6.66 8.21 5.88
N HIS A 333 -6.44 9.12 4.93
CA HIS A 333 -7.50 9.83 4.19
C HIS A 333 -7.74 9.24 2.79
N ALA A 334 -7.24 8.04 2.49
CA ALA A 334 -7.55 7.35 1.23
C ALA A 334 -9.08 7.10 1.09
N GLU A 335 -9.74 6.77 2.20
CA GLU A 335 -11.20 6.87 2.38
C GLU A 335 -11.51 8.03 3.32
N ARG A 336 -12.39 8.93 2.87
CA ARG A 336 -12.78 10.10 3.65
C ARG A 336 -13.50 9.69 4.94
N ASP A 337 -13.10 10.25 6.06
CA ASP A 337 -13.71 10.07 7.39
C ASP A 337 -13.67 8.62 7.95
N ILE A 338 -12.78 7.76 7.43
CA ILE A 338 -12.65 6.35 7.86
C ILE A 338 -11.32 6.03 8.57
N GLY A 339 -10.28 6.85 8.37
CA GLY A 339 -8.94 6.70 8.93
C GLY A 339 -8.86 6.28 10.39
N ASN A 340 -9.79 6.79 11.20
CA ASN A 340 -9.87 6.49 12.61
C ASN A 340 -10.56 5.15 12.82
N LEU A 341 -9.93 4.25 13.57
CA LEU A 341 -10.51 3.03 14.08
C LEU A 341 -11.17 3.38 15.43
N ASP A 342 -12.47 3.67 15.38
CA ASP A 342 -13.26 4.04 16.54
C ASP A 342 -14.66 3.41 16.51
N ASP A 343 -15.44 3.64 17.56
CA ASP A 343 -16.77 3.09 17.68
C ASP A 343 -17.77 3.66 16.67
N ASP A 344 -17.57 4.90 16.22
CA ASP A 344 -18.44 5.62 15.27
C ASP A 344 -18.25 5.12 13.82
N THR A 345 -17.03 4.69 13.48
CA THR A 345 -16.64 4.14 12.18
C THR A 345 -16.72 2.62 12.12
N TRP A 346 -17.08 1.94 13.22
CA TRP A 346 -17.08 0.48 13.32
C TRP A 346 -17.91 -0.23 12.24
N ALA A 347 -19.04 0.35 11.84
CA ALA A 347 -19.91 -0.22 10.80
C ALA A 347 -19.23 -0.34 9.43
N TRP A 348 -18.20 0.47 9.17
CA TRP A 348 -17.34 0.34 7.99
C TRP A 348 -16.22 -0.68 8.24
N TRP A 349 -15.57 -0.61 9.41
CA TRP A 349 -14.44 -1.48 9.75
C TRP A 349 -14.82 -2.96 9.81
N GLU A 350 -15.96 -3.29 10.41
CA GLU A 350 -16.43 -4.67 10.62
C GLU A 350 -16.45 -5.52 9.33
N PRO A 351 -17.15 -5.12 8.26
CA PRO A 351 -17.08 -5.84 7.00
C PRO A 351 -15.71 -5.74 6.32
N ALA A 352 -14.99 -4.62 6.46
CA ALA A 352 -13.72 -4.38 5.79
C ALA A 352 -12.61 -5.35 6.26
N PHE A 353 -12.39 -5.49 7.57
CA PHE A 353 -11.38 -6.44 8.07
C PHE A 353 -11.82 -7.89 7.86
N GLY A 354 -13.13 -8.18 7.88
CA GLY A 354 -13.67 -9.52 7.58
C GLY A 354 -13.31 -9.97 6.17
N ALA A 355 -13.25 -9.03 5.21
CA ALA A 355 -12.78 -9.27 3.85
C ALA A 355 -11.24 -9.32 3.70
N GLY A 356 -10.49 -9.04 4.76
CA GLY A 356 -9.03 -8.88 4.72
C GLY A 356 -8.59 -7.65 3.92
N MET A 357 -9.35 -6.55 4.02
CA MET A 357 -8.94 -5.26 3.46
C MET A 357 -7.70 -4.74 4.20
N VAL A 358 -6.74 -4.22 3.45
CA VAL A 358 -5.58 -3.49 4.02
C VAL A 358 -5.87 -2.00 3.91
N TYR A 359 -5.95 -1.32 5.05
CA TYR A 359 -6.19 0.11 5.13
C TYR A 359 -5.41 0.72 6.32
N PRO A 360 -4.73 1.87 6.17
CA PRO A 360 -4.09 2.55 7.29
C PRO A 360 -5.07 3.02 8.35
N ALA A 361 -4.86 2.57 9.58
CA ALA A 361 -5.68 2.88 10.73
C ALA A 361 -4.89 3.64 11.81
N PHE A 362 -5.58 4.50 12.55
CA PHE A 362 -5.12 5.02 13.83
C PHE A 362 -6.26 5.02 14.85
N THR A 363 -5.95 5.13 16.14
CA THR A 363 -6.94 5.38 17.21
C THR A 363 -6.25 6.09 18.38
N HIS A 364 -6.98 6.34 19.46
CA HIS A 364 -6.46 7.05 20.65
C HIS A 364 -6.29 6.08 21.82
N GLU A 365 -7.40 5.62 22.41
CA GLU A 365 -7.42 4.71 23.55
C GLU A 365 -8.00 3.34 23.19
N LEU A 366 -7.57 2.28 23.91
CA LEU A 366 -7.83 0.89 23.54
C LEU A 366 -8.59 0.08 24.61
N ASP A 367 -8.59 0.54 25.86
CA ASP A 367 -8.97 -0.28 27.01
C ASP A 367 -10.31 0.11 27.65
N LEU A 368 -10.97 1.14 27.12
CA LEU A 368 -12.26 1.62 27.61
C LEU A 368 -13.43 0.83 27.01
N GLU A 369 -14.52 0.73 27.75
CA GLU A 369 -15.75 0.06 27.35
C GLU A 369 -16.96 0.74 28.03
N PRO A 370 -17.84 1.43 27.30
CA PRO A 370 -17.66 1.84 25.90
C PRO A 370 -16.46 2.80 25.76
N ALA A 371 -15.92 2.91 24.55
CA ALA A 371 -14.90 3.89 24.25
C ALA A 371 -15.42 5.34 24.29
N ILE A 372 -14.48 6.25 24.53
CA ILE A 372 -14.69 7.69 24.37
C ILE A 372 -14.49 8.08 22.89
N LYS A 373 -14.81 9.33 22.57
CA LYS A 373 -14.69 9.88 21.21
C LYS A 373 -13.29 9.64 20.64
N TYR A 374 -13.24 9.18 19.39
CA TYR A 374 -12.05 8.87 18.63
C TYR A 374 -11.23 7.65 19.11
N SER A 375 -11.70 6.97 20.15
CA SER A 375 -11.14 5.72 20.67
C SER A 375 -12.01 4.54 20.26
N ILE A 376 -11.47 3.33 20.40
CA ILE A 376 -12.21 2.09 20.10
C ILE A 376 -12.48 1.28 21.35
N SER A 377 -13.69 0.76 21.46
CA SER A 377 -14.09 -0.10 22.58
C SER A 377 -13.22 -1.35 22.61
N ARG A 378 -12.78 -1.75 23.80
CA ARG A 378 -11.83 -2.85 23.98
C ARG A 378 -12.25 -4.12 23.26
N SER A 379 -13.54 -4.49 23.35
CA SER A 379 -14.08 -5.66 22.68
C SER A 379 -13.97 -5.60 21.14
N LYS A 380 -14.21 -4.43 20.53
CA LYS A 380 -14.07 -4.20 19.10
C LYS A 380 -12.61 -4.21 18.65
N PHE A 381 -11.70 -3.62 19.42
CA PHE A 381 -10.27 -3.67 19.12
C PHE A 381 -9.73 -5.11 19.16
N GLN A 382 -10.12 -5.90 20.16
CA GLN A 382 -9.72 -7.31 20.24
C GLN A 382 -10.26 -8.11 19.04
N ASN A 383 -11.51 -7.87 18.66
CA ASN A 383 -12.14 -8.47 17.48
C ASN A 383 -11.37 -8.12 16.18
N TRP A 384 -11.00 -6.85 16.01
CA TRP A 384 -10.20 -6.36 14.89
C TRP A 384 -8.83 -7.06 14.82
N VAL A 385 -8.11 -7.17 15.94
CA VAL A 385 -6.83 -7.88 16.02
C VAL A 385 -6.99 -9.37 15.72
N ASP A 386 -7.92 -10.06 16.38
CA ASP A 386 -8.11 -11.50 16.21
C ASP A 386 -8.49 -11.86 14.76
N ASN A 387 -9.28 -11.02 14.08
CA ASN A 387 -9.67 -11.26 12.69
C ASN A 387 -8.53 -11.11 11.70
N TYR A 388 -7.65 -10.12 11.87
CA TYR A 388 -6.46 -10.06 11.01
C TYR A 388 -5.54 -11.25 11.23
N ASN A 389 -5.32 -11.64 12.49
CA ASN A 389 -4.50 -12.82 12.80
C ASN A 389 -5.10 -14.12 12.25
N SER A 390 -6.42 -14.31 12.34
CA SER A 390 -7.10 -15.49 11.78
C SER A 390 -7.01 -15.56 10.25
N ASN A 391 -6.93 -14.41 9.58
CA ASN A 391 -6.66 -14.28 8.15
C ASN A 391 -5.18 -14.41 7.77
N LYS A 392 -4.29 -14.73 8.73
CA LYS A 392 -2.82 -14.79 8.55
C LYS A 392 -2.23 -13.45 8.10
N MET A 393 -2.83 -12.36 8.55
CA MET A 393 -2.35 -11.00 8.33
C MET A 393 -1.61 -10.51 9.59
N THR A 394 -0.63 -9.64 9.40
CA THR A 394 0.18 -9.06 10.47
C THR A 394 -0.09 -7.56 10.53
N ILE A 395 -0.38 -7.06 11.73
CA ILE A 395 -0.49 -5.64 12.01
C ILE A 395 0.90 -5.10 12.31
N VAL A 396 1.30 -4.06 11.57
CA VAL A 396 2.64 -3.47 11.58
C VAL A 396 2.58 -1.95 11.75
N SER A 397 3.73 -1.34 11.98
CA SER A 397 3.84 0.11 12.01
C SER A 397 3.55 0.75 10.64
N PHE A 398 3.13 2.02 10.66
CA PHE A 398 2.88 2.78 9.44
C PHE A 398 4.15 2.89 8.59
N PHE A 399 5.30 3.12 9.21
CA PHE A 399 6.58 3.23 8.53
C PHE A 399 7.02 1.92 7.87
N GLU A 400 6.87 0.79 8.56
CA GLU A 400 7.22 -0.52 8.03
C GLU A 400 6.40 -0.86 6.78
N TYR A 401 5.07 -0.69 6.85
CA TYR A 401 4.19 -0.88 5.69
C TYR A 401 4.62 -0.02 4.49
N ASN A 402 4.92 1.26 4.76
CA ASN A 402 5.34 2.21 3.74
C ASN A 402 6.68 1.85 3.10
N ARG A 403 7.64 1.34 3.88
CA ARG A 403 8.96 0.94 3.37
C ARG A 403 8.89 -0.35 2.57
N ILE A 404 8.17 -1.36 3.05
CA ILE A 404 7.99 -2.63 2.35
C ILE A 404 7.24 -2.41 1.03
N GLY A 405 6.17 -1.59 1.02
CA GLY A 405 5.45 -1.25 -0.21
C GLY A 405 6.34 -0.56 -1.26
N ARG A 406 7.23 0.34 -0.83
CA ARG A 406 8.18 1.03 -1.72
C ARG A 406 9.34 0.18 -2.20
N ASN A 407 9.71 -0.88 -1.46
CA ASN A 407 10.71 -1.84 -1.91
C ASN A 407 10.30 -2.55 -3.22
N THR A 408 9.03 -2.51 -3.64
CA THR A 408 8.61 -2.96 -4.99
C THR A 408 9.26 -2.18 -6.13
N TYR A 409 9.80 -1.00 -5.83
CA TYR A 409 10.60 -0.19 -6.75
C TYR A 409 12.04 0.00 -6.25
N ASP A 410 12.22 0.29 -4.96
CA ASP A 410 13.51 0.67 -4.40
C ASP A 410 14.48 -0.50 -4.19
N ALA A 411 13.97 -1.75 -4.16
CA ALA A 411 14.81 -2.92 -4.00
C ALA A 411 15.55 -3.27 -5.30
N SER A 412 16.79 -3.71 -5.16
CA SER A 412 17.62 -4.21 -6.24
C SER A 412 18.28 -5.53 -5.86
N PHE A 413 18.61 -6.33 -6.87
CA PHE A 413 19.12 -7.69 -6.69
C PHE A 413 20.28 -7.93 -7.64
N ASP A 414 21.46 -8.19 -7.07
CA ASP A 414 22.66 -8.47 -7.84
C ASP A 414 22.85 -9.98 -7.97
N ILE A 415 22.76 -10.49 -9.19
CA ILE A 415 23.02 -11.91 -9.48
C ILE A 415 24.53 -12.14 -9.46
N LEU A 416 25.01 -12.83 -8.43
CA LEU A 416 26.44 -13.12 -8.23
C LEU A 416 26.89 -14.35 -9.01
N LYS A 417 26.02 -15.35 -9.10
CA LYS A 417 26.29 -16.60 -9.81
C LYS A 417 24.99 -17.15 -10.38
N TYR A 418 25.06 -17.69 -11.59
CA TYR A 418 23.93 -18.34 -12.24
C TYR A 418 24.40 -19.56 -13.02
N THR A 419 23.73 -20.67 -12.80
CA THR A 419 23.90 -21.93 -13.55
C THR A 419 22.51 -22.51 -13.80
N GLU A 420 22.43 -23.57 -14.61
CA GLU A 420 21.16 -24.28 -14.86
C GLU A 420 20.55 -24.88 -13.57
N ASN A 421 21.38 -25.17 -12.57
CA ASN A 421 20.97 -25.92 -11.37
C ASN A 421 20.92 -25.07 -10.11
N PHE A 422 21.46 -23.85 -10.11
CA PHE A 422 21.36 -22.94 -8.99
C PHE A 422 21.77 -21.52 -9.36
N PHE A 423 21.33 -20.55 -8.56
CA PHE A 423 21.81 -19.18 -8.63
C PHE A 423 22.00 -18.58 -7.24
N VAL A 424 22.84 -17.56 -7.16
CA VAL A 424 23.17 -16.82 -5.95
C VAL A 424 22.95 -15.33 -6.23
N PHE A 425 22.31 -14.62 -5.30
CA PHE A 425 22.09 -13.19 -5.43
C PHE A 425 22.21 -12.46 -4.09
N SER A 426 22.61 -11.19 -4.14
CA SER A 426 22.53 -10.27 -3.00
C SER A 426 21.30 -9.38 -3.11
N ALA A 427 20.62 -9.16 -1.99
CA ALA A 427 19.46 -8.27 -1.91
C ALA A 427 19.85 -6.92 -1.29
N HIS A 428 19.51 -5.84 -1.98
CA HIS A 428 19.70 -4.47 -1.50
C HIS A 428 18.34 -3.79 -1.38
N THR A 429 17.89 -3.58 -0.15
CA THR A 429 16.60 -2.97 0.17
C THR A 429 16.80 -1.70 0.98
N LYS A 430 15.80 -0.81 1.09
CA LYS A 430 15.94 0.46 1.84
C LYS A 430 15.75 0.28 3.35
N GLY A 431 16.46 -0.67 3.94
CA GLY A 431 16.50 -0.92 5.39
C GLY A 431 15.36 -1.78 5.95
N PHE A 432 14.40 -2.19 5.13
CA PHE A 432 13.33 -3.13 5.48
C PHE A 432 13.39 -4.35 4.57
N ASP A 433 12.85 -5.48 5.01
CA ASP A 433 12.77 -6.65 4.16
C ASP A 433 11.86 -6.42 2.94
N ALA A 434 11.97 -7.31 1.96
CA ALA A 434 11.15 -7.31 0.77
C ALA A 434 10.61 -8.72 0.54
N LEU A 435 9.36 -8.83 0.10
CA LEU A 435 8.85 -10.06 -0.46
C LEU A 435 9.29 -10.11 -1.93
N VAL A 436 9.96 -11.19 -2.34
CA VAL A 436 10.42 -11.35 -3.73
C VAL A 436 9.78 -12.56 -4.37
N ASN A 437 9.39 -12.40 -5.62
CA ASN A 437 9.10 -13.50 -6.52
C ASN A 437 10.33 -13.76 -7.39
N VAL A 438 10.79 -15.01 -7.42
CA VAL A 438 11.86 -15.47 -8.30
C VAL A 438 11.25 -16.28 -9.44
N ASN A 439 11.41 -15.79 -10.65
CA ASN A 439 10.91 -16.40 -11.88
C ASN A 439 11.79 -17.58 -12.32
N ILE A 440 11.52 -18.74 -11.72
CA ILE A 440 12.16 -20.03 -12.00
C ILE A 440 11.09 -21.11 -12.17
N SER A 441 11.49 -22.29 -12.61
CA SER A 441 10.65 -23.50 -12.56
C SER A 441 11.08 -24.36 -11.38
N ALA A 442 10.55 -24.07 -10.19
CA ALA A 442 10.83 -24.85 -9.00
C ALA A 442 10.20 -26.26 -9.07
N GLY A 443 11.00 -27.26 -8.68
CA GLY A 443 10.58 -28.64 -8.41
C GLY A 443 10.45 -28.91 -6.90
N GLU A 444 10.18 -30.17 -6.56
CA GLU A 444 9.97 -30.63 -5.18
C GLU A 444 11.22 -30.48 -4.30
N ASN A 445 12.43 -30.59 -4.89
CA ASN A 445 13.68 -30.44 -4.14
C ASN A 445 14.29 -29.04 -4.23
N THR A 446 13.53 -28.03 -4.67
CA THR A 446 14.02 -26.64 -4.68
C THR A 446 14.36 -26.21 -3.26
N ARG A 447 15.54 -25.63 -3.06
CA ARG A 447 16.00 -25.15 -1.74
C ARG A 447 16.42 -23.70 -1.81
N VAL A 448 16.01 -22.92 -0.81
CA VAL A 448 16.42 -21.52 -0.64
C VAL A 448 17.22 -21.42 0.65
N CYS A 449 18.42 -20.85 0.58
CA CYS A 449 19.29 -20.59 1.72
C CYS A 449 19.57 -19.09 1.83
N ASP A 450 19.41 -18.54 3.03
CA ASP A 450 20.02 -17.26 3.41
C ASP A 450 21.46 -17.54 3.82
N ASN A 451 22.41 -17.29 2.93
CA ASN A 451 23.83 -17.58 3.18
C ASN A 451 24.41 -16.65 4.25
N THR A 452 23.80 -15.48 4.49
CA THR A 452 24.26 -14.54 5.51
C THR A 452 23.94 -15.04 6.91
N LEU A 453 22.82 -15.76 7.07
CA LEU A 453 22.40 -16.38 8.32
C LEU A 453 22.63 -17.90 8.36
N GLU A 454 23.20 -18.48 7.30
CA GLU A 454 23.45 -19.91 7.15
C GLU A 454 22.21 -20.79 7.42
N GLN A 455 21.04 -20.35 6.97
CA GLN A 455 19.76 -21.04 7.25
C GLN A 455 18.93 -21.26 5.99
N PHE A 456 18.23 -22.40 5.95
CA PHE A 456 17.21 -22.65 4.94
C PHE A 456 15.96 -21.82 5.20
N LEU A 457 15.37 -21.31 4.12
CA LEU A 457 14.13 -20.54 4.16
C LEU A 457 12.98 -21.35 3.60
N SER A 458 11.80 -21.17 4.19
CA SER A 458 10.56 -21.54 3.55
C SER A 458 10.25 -20.56 2.40
N TYR A 459 9.57 -21.09 1.39
CA TYR A 459 9.06 -20.30 0.28
C TYR A 459 7.65 -20.78 -0.07
N LYS A 460 6.90 -19.91 -0.75
CA LYS A 460 5.62 -20.26 -1.36
C LYS A 460 5.87 -20.63 -2.82
N LEU A 461 5.41 -21.82 -3.22
CA LEU A 461 5.35 -22.22 -4.63
C LEU A 461 4.12 -21.60 -5.28
N GLU A 462 4.33 -20.83 -6.34
CA GLU A 462 3.27 -20.23 -7.13
C GLU A 462 2.76 -21.18 -8.23
N GLN A 463 1.61 -20.88 -8.82
CA GLN A 463 0.97 -21.74 -9.83
C GLN A 463 1.85 -21.95 -11.09
N ASP A 464 2.66 -20.96 -11.43
CA ASP A 464 3.59 -20.99 -12.56
C ASP A 464 4.96 -21.62 -12.20
N LYS A 465 5.06 -22.25 -11.03
CA LYS A 465 6.26 -22.84 -10.43
C LYS A 465 7.34 -21.85 -10.01
N SER A 466 7.08 -20.55 -10.03
CA SER A 466 7.95 -19.58 -9.37
C SER A 466 7.88 -19.70 -7.86
N ILE A 467 8.86 -19.13 -7.17
CA ILE A 467 8.90 -19.13 -5.71
C ILE A 467 8.83 -17.72 -5.16
N THR A 468 8.12 -17.57 -4.04
CA THR A 468 8.01 -16.31 -3.32
C THR A 468 8.52 -16.47 -1.89
N PHE A 469 9.46 -15.63 -1.47
CA PHE A 469 10.01 -15.65 -0.10
C PHE A 469 10.51 -14.26 0.33
N ARG A 470 10.77 -14.07 1.62
CA ARG A 470 11.27 -12.80 2.17
C ARG A 470 12.79 -12.72 2.10
N VAL A 471 13.30 -11.56 1.69
CA VAL A 471 14.72 -11.22 1.67
C VAL A 471 14.99 -9.97 2.51
N LYS A 472 16.12 -9.94 3.18
CA LYS A 472 16.56 -8.85 4.04
C LYS A 472 17.63 -8.00 3.35
N ASN A 473 17.76 -6.77 3.83
CA ASN A 473 18.75 -5.84 3.30
C ASN A 473 20.17 -6.37 3.50
N ASN A 474 21.01 -6.32 2.47
CA ASN A 474 22.41 -6.73 2.48
C ASN A 474 22.63 -8.21 2.83
N HIS A 475 21.62 -9.06 2.60
CA HIS A 475 21.77 -10.50 2.70
C HIS A 475 22.07 -11.11 1.34
N THR A 476 22.72 -12.28 1.35
CA THR A 476 23.00 -13.07 0.15
C THR A 476 22.24 -14.39 0.21
N TYR A 477 21.62 -14.78 -0.90
CA TYR A 477 20.75 -15.94 -0.99
C TYR A 477 21.23 -16.90 -2.06
N SER A 478 21.15 -18.20 -1.78
CA SER A 478 21.34 -19.28 -2.76
C SER A 478 20.02 -19.98 -3.02
N VAL A 479 19.69 -20.21 -4.28
CA VAL A 479 18.53 -20.99 -4.69
C VAL A 479 18.99 -22.14 -5.57
N TYR A 480 18.76 -23.36 -5.10
CA TYR A 480 19.13 -24.61 -5.76
C TYR A 480 17.90 -25.21 -6.45
N LEU A 481 18.03 -25.55 -7.73
CA LEU A 481 16.99 -26.06 -8.62
C LEU A 481 17.14 -27.58 -8.84
N ASP A 482 16.02 -28.24 -9.12
CA ASP A 482 15.83 -29.70 -9.12
C ASP A 482 16.44 -30.46 -10.31
N ASN A 483 17.39 -29.86 -11.04
CA ASN A 483 17.99 -30.49 -12.23
C ASN A 483 19.26 -31.31 -11.93
N ALA A 484 19.54 -31.57 -10.65
CA ALA A 484 20.62 -32.48 -10.27
C ALA A 484 20.07 -33.88 -10.02
N ASP A 485 20.28 -34.76 -10.99
CA ASP A 485 20.66 -36.13 -10.63
C ASP A 485 21.75 -36.04 -9.55
N LYS A 486 21.42 -36.68 -8.42
CA LYS A 486 22.19 -37.02 -7.22
C LYS A 486 23.69 -36.68 -7.17
N GLU A 487 24.09 -36.38 -5.92
CA GLU A 487 25.45 -36.25 -5.37
C GLU A 487 26.06 -34.84 -5.44
N CYS A 488 25.72 -34.04 -4.43
CA CYS A 488 26.69 -33.09 -3.87
C CYS A 488 26.81 -33.40 -2.37
N ASP A 489 28.02 -33.82 -2.01
CA ASP A 489 28.47 -34.16 -0.67
C ASP A 489 28.18 -33.04 0.33
N CYS A 490 27.56 -33.41 1.44
CA CYS A 490 27.61 -32.61 2.66
C CYS A 490 29.07 -32.55 3.14
N PRO A 491 29.59 -31.41 3.61
CA PRO A 491 30.66 -31.46 4.59
C PRO A 491 30.06 -32.03 5.87
N VAL A 492 30.58 -33.18 6.27
CA VAL A 492 30.46 -33.72 7.62
C VAL A 492 31.31 -32.82 8.52
N ASP A 493 30.65 -31.93 9.26
CA ASP A 493 30.71 -31.76 10.73
C ASP A 493 30.06 -30.44 11.17
#